data_AF-A0A5D4M8R3-F1
#
_entry.id   AF-A0A5D4M8R3-F1
#
_cell.length_a   1.000
_cell.length_b   1.000
_cell.length_c   1.000
_cell.angle_alpha   90.00
_cell.angle_beta   90.00
_cell.angle_gamma   90.00
#
_symmetry.space_group_name_H-M   'P 1'
#
loop_
_entity.id
_entity.type
_entity.pdbx_description
1 polymer ?
#
loop_
_entity_poly.entity_id
_entity_poly.type
_entity_poly.pdbx_seq_one_letter_code
_entity_poly.pdbx_strand_id
1 'polypeptide(L)'
;MNEIKLLKGLFHPSTYFYQLRESEILKGYTKTIITLFIVSMLIFGLNAGFGWGTVPLSKEITDLSSLDFEVHKFYFLLGRVLLGLLYAAIILFIPSLLFWTLSEAEYKKIVVVQGITLLILLLEKLTYLPLLTFMSLNWYSSPFALGVIGQALTDNSWLKYFLGSISLFKIWAAFIQFKGLKWLTGKKNWVLLLWVAVINLLFWSITAFLAYIDFSILV
;
A
#
# COMPACT_ATOMS: atom_id res chain seq x y z
N MET A 1 0.98 -22.85 -20.99
CA MET A 1 0.26 -21.56 -20.84
C MET A 1 0.23 -21.18 -19.37
N ASN A 2 0.73 -19.99 -18.99
CA ASN A 2 0.85 -19.60 -17.58
C ASN A 2 -0.27 -18.62 -17.17
N GLU A 3 -1.11 -19.04 -16.22
CA GLU A 3 -2.09 -18.17 -15.56
C GLU A 3 -1.39 -17.27 -14.52
N ILE A 4 -1.86 -16.03 -14.35
CA ILE A 4 -1.30 -15.13 -13.33
C ILE A 4 -1.61 -15.65 -11.92
N LYS A 5 -0.56 -16.10 -11.23
CA LYS A 5 -0.62 -16.57 -9.84
C LYS A 5 0.23 -15.69 -8.93
N LEU A 6 -0.34 -14.60 -8.42
CA LEU A 6 0.40 -13.61 -7.62
C LEU A 6 1.04 -14.21 -6.35
N LEU A 7 0.36 -15.16 -5.69
CA LEU A 7 0.92 -15.87 -4.53
C LEU A 7 2.21 -16.63 -4.89
N LYS A 8 2.30 -17.18 -6.11
CA LYS A 8 3.55 -17.81 -6.58
C LYS A 8 4.66 -16.78 -6.70
N GLY A 9 4.36 -15.57 -7.18
CA GLY A 9 5.31 -14.47 -7.26
C GLY A 9 5.77 -13.92 -5.89
N LEU A 10 4.94 -14.08 -4.86
CA LEU A 10 5.29 -13.73 -3.48
C LEU A 10 6.38 -14.65 -2.91
N PHE A 11 6.22 -15.98 -3.07
CA PHE A 11 7.13 -16.99 -2.49
C PHE A 11 8.30 -17.38 -3.41
N HIS A 12 8.10 -17.31 -4.73
CA HIS A 12 9.10 -17.72 -5.72
C HIS A 12 9.31 -16.63 -6.80
N PRO A 13 9.75 -15.42 -6.41
CA PRO A 13 9.77 -14.25 -7.29
C PRO A 13 10.64 -14.43 -8.53
N SER A 14 11.84 -15.01 -8.40
CA SER A 14 12.76 -15.17 -9.56
C SER A 14 12.15 -16.06 -10.65
N THR A 15 11.65 -17.24 -10.28
CA THR A 15 11.03 -18.19 -11.22
C THR A 15 9.75 -17.62 -11.82
N TYR A 16 8.97 -16.90 -11.01
CA TYR A 16 7.73 -16.28 -11.47
C TYR A 16 7.98 -15.16 -12.49
N PHE A 17 8.92 -14.26 -12.21
CA PHE A 17 9.21 -13.15 -13.12
C PHE A 17 9.93 -13.59 -14.40
N TYR A 18 10.73 -14.65 -14.34
CA TYR A 18 11.23 -15.32 -15.54
C TYR A 18 10.07 -15.81 -16.42
N GLN A 19 9.10 -16.55 -15.84
CA GLN A 19 7.92 -17.04 -16.56
C GLN A 19 7.02 -15.90 -17.09
N LEU A 20 6.96 -14.78 -16.37
CA LEU A 20 6.20 -13.59 -16.78
C LEU A 20 6.85 -12.86 -17.97
N ARG A 21 8.19 -12.84 -18.03
CA ARG A 21 8.93 -12.25 -19.15
C ARG A 21 8.62 -12.99 -20.44
N GLU A 22 8.72 -14.32 -20.42
CA GLU A 22 8.53 -15.20 -21.58
C GLU A 22 7.08 -15.35 -22.04
N SER A 23 6.09 -14.92 -21.23
CA SER A 23 4.69 -15.03 -21.63
C SER A 23 4.28 -13.86 -22.53
N GLU A 24 3.85 -14.15 -23.75
CA GLU A 24 3.21 -13.19 -24.65
C GLU A 24 1.77 -12.85 -24.22
N ILE A 25 1.03 -13.84 -23.69
CA ILE A 25 -0.37 -13.66 -23.26
C ILE A 25 -0.48 -13.81 -21.74
N LEU A 26 -0.99 -12.77 -21.10
CA LEU A 26 -1.26 -12.70 -19.67
C LEU A 26 -2.68 -13.20 -19.34
N LYS A 27 -2.89 -14.52 -19.35
CA LYS A 27 -4.21 -15.10 -19.06
C LYS A 27 -4.63 -14.78 -17.62
N GLY A 28 -5.85 -14.28 -17.48
CA GLY A 28 -6.45 -13.95 -16.17
C GLY A 28 -6.11 -12.55 -15.66
N TYR A 29 -5.38 -11.73 -16.41
CA TYR A 29 -4.96 -10.37 -16.00
C TYR A 29 -6.11 -9.53 -15.43
N THR A 30 -7.19 -9.35 -16.19
CA THR A 30 -8.34 -8.52 -15.76
C THR A 30 -8.97 -9.06 -14.48
N LYS A 31 -9.15 -10.39 -14.38
CA LYS A 31 -9.72 -11.03 -13.19
C LYS A 31 -8.83 -10.77 -11.97
N THR A 32 -7.52 -10.95 -12.10
CA THR A 32 -6.56 -10.69 -11.02
C THR A 32 -6.61 -9.25 -10.53
N ILE A 33 -6.63 -8.27 -11.45
CA ILE A 33 -6.70 -6.85 -11.08
C ILE A 33 -8.01 -6.53 -10.36
N ILE A 34 -9.16 -7.00 -10.89
CA ILE A 34 -10.46 -6.82 -10.22
C ILE A 34 -10.45 -7.45 -8.82
N THR A 35 -9.90 -8.66 -8.67
CA THR A 35 -9.79 -9.30 -7.35
C THR A 35 -8.95 -8.46 -6.38
N LEU A 36 -7.84 -7.87 -6.82
CA LEU A 36 -7.03 -7.00 -5.96
C LEU A 36 -7.80 -5.74 -5.51
N PHE A 37 -8.58 -5.13 -6.39
CA PHE A 37 -9.45 -4.01 -6.02
C PHE A 37 -10.46 -4.41 -4.96
N ILE A 38 -11.16 -5.54 -5.16
CA ILE A 38 -12.14 -6.06 -4.20
C ILE A 38 -11.49 -6.33 -2.85
N VAL A 39 -10.34 -7.02 -2.82
CA VAL A 39 -9.62 -7.32 -1.57
C VAL A 39 -9.18 -6.04 -0.86
N SER A 40 -8.68 -5.04 -1.60
CA SER A 40 -8.30 -3.74 -1.03
C SER A 40 -9.50 -3.02 -0.41
N MET A 41 -10.63 -2.95 -1.13
CA MET A 41 -11.87 -2.36 -0.62
C MET A 41 -12.36 -3.06 0.66
N LEU A 42 -12.33 -4.39 0.70
CA LEU A 42 -12.72 -5.17 1.86
C LEU A 42 -11.81 -4.90 3.07
N ILE A 43 -10.49 -4.91 2.89
CA ILE A 43 -9.54 -4.64 3.98
C ILE A 43 -9.75 -3.24 4.57
N PHE A 44 -9.94 -2.23 3.71
CA PHE A 44 -10.19 -0.87 4.19
C PHE A 44 -11.58 -0.72 4.82
N GLY A 45 -12.60 -1.40 4.30
CA GLY A 45 -13.94 -1.44 4.90
C GLY A 45 -13.94 -2.12 6.28
N LEU A 46 -13.20 -3.22 6.44
CA LEU A 46 -13.04 -3.91 7.72
C LEU A 46 -12.42 -2.99 8.79
N ASN A 47 -11.43 -2.18 8.43
CA ASN A 47 -10.87 -1.18 9.34
C ASN A 47 -11.97 -0.24 9.90
N ALA A 48 -12.91 0.20 9.07
CA ALA A 48 -14.04 1.01 9.53
C ALA A 48 -14.95 0.24 10.50
N GLY A 49 -15.22 -1.03 10.23
CA GLY A 49 -16.02 -1.89 11.09
C GLY A 49 -15.44 -2.08 12.51
N PHE A 50 -14.11 -2.08 12.64
CA PHE A 50 -13.42 -2.11 13.95
C PHE A 50 -13.34 -0.74 14.64
N GLY A 51 -14.00 0.31 14.12
CA GLY A 51 -13.98 1.66 14.70
C GLY A 51 -12.68 2.41 14.46
N TRP A 52 -11.89 2.01 13.47
CA TRP A 52 -10.57 2.61 13.27
C TRP A 52 -10.64 3.97 12.58
N GLY A 53 -10.14 4.98 13.28
CA GLY A 53 -10.19 6.36 12.82
C GLY A 53 -11.59 6.97 12.91
N THR A 54 -12.52 6.35 13.67
CA THR A 54 -13.79 6.97 14.06
C THR A 54 -13.64 7.82 15.32
N VAL A 55 -12.42 8.03 15.84
CA VAL A 55 -12.15 8.90 17.00
C VAL A 55 -12.77 10.30 16.85
N PRO A 56 -12.76 10.94 15.65
CA PRO A 56 -13.50 12.19 15.44
C PRO A 56 -15.02 12.00 15.59
N LEU A 57 -15.61 10.96 14.99
CA LEU A 57 -17.04 10.64 15.13
C LEU A 57 -17.44 10.35 16.58
N SER A 58 -16.55 9.77 17.38
CA SER A 58 -16.85 9.45 18.78
C SER A 58 -17.10 10.68 19.65
N LYS A 59 -16.57 11.86 19.25
CA LYS A 59 -16.79 13.12 19.96
C LYS A 59 -18.20 13.68 19.75
N GLU A 60 -18.85 13.30 18.65
CA GLU A 60 -20.18 13.79 18.26
C GLU A 60 -21.31 12.89 18.78
N ILE A 61 -20.99 11.79 19.48
CA ILE A 61 -21.95 10.80 20.00
C ILE A 61 -22.96 11.43 20.97
N THR A 62 -22.54 12.42 21.76
CA THR A 62 -23.41 13.08 22.73
C THR A 62 -24.29 14.16 22.12
N ASP A 63 -23.95 14.62 20.92
CA ASP A 63 -24.51 15.83 20.31
C ASP A 63 -25.46 15.49 19.15
N LEU A 64 -25.31 14.31 18.54
CA LEU A 64 -26.12 13.85 17.42
C LEU A 64 -27.29 12.95 17.85
N SER A 65 -28.37 12.98 17.08
CA SER A 65 -29.45 12.00 17.23
C SER A 65 -28.97 10.59 16.84
N SER A 66 -29.62 9.55 17.37
CA SER A 66 -29.26 8.16 17.05
C SER A 66 -29.31 7.84 15.55
N LEU A 67 -30.21 8.49 14.80
CA LEU A 67 -30.32 8.32 13.35
C LEU A 67 -29.13 8.99 12.64
N ASP A 68 -28.81 10.22 13.01
CA ASP A 68 -27.72 10.97 12.40
C ASP A 68 -26.38 10.27 12.64
N PHE A 69 -26.17 9.72 13.83
CA PHE A 69 -24.96 8.96 14.15
C PHE A 69 -24.77 7.72 13.26
N GLU A 70 -25.83 6.95 13.00
CA GLU A 70 -25.76 5.79 12.10
C GLU A 70 -25.50 6.19 10.64
N VAL A 71 -26.06 7.32 10.20
CA VAL A 71 -25.76 7.89 8.87
C VAL A 71 -24.28 8.29 8.76
N HIS A 72 -23.71 8.93 9.79
CA HIS A 72 -22.29 9.31 9.79
C HIS A 72 -21.38 8.07 9.76
N LYS A 73 -21.70 7.01 10.50
CA LYS A 73 -20.98 5.72 10.41
C LYS A 73 -21.02 5.12 9.01
N PHE A 74 -22.18 5.16 8.35
CA PHE A 74 -22.32 4.64 7.00
C PHE A 74 -21.46 5.43 5.99
N TYR A 75 -21.47 6.77 6.07
CA TYR A 75 -20.59 7.59 5.24
C TYR A 75 -19.11 7.35 5.52
N PHE A 76 -18.75 7.15 6.79
CA PHE A 76 -17.38 6.79 7.15
C PHE A 76 -16.95 5.45 6.53
N LEU A 77 -17.80 4.42 6.61
CA LEU A 77 -17.58 3.13 5.95
C LEU A 77 -17.41 3.29 4.44
N LEU A 78 -18.30 4.03 3.77
CA LEU A 78 -18.20 4.30 2.34
C LEU A 78 -16.90 5.01 1.98
N GLY A 79 -16.52 6.04 2.76
CA GLY A 79 -15.26 6.76 2.58
C GLY A 79 -14.05 5.83 2.70
N ARG A 80 -14.07 4.88 3.64
CA ARG A 80 -13.01 3.86 3.76
C ARG A 80 -12.97 2.90 2.59
N VAL A 81 -14.12 2.42 2.11
CA VAL A 81 -14.19 1.54 0.93
C VAL A 81 -13.64 2.26 -0.31
N LEU A 82 -14.05 3.52 -0.54
CA LEU A 82 -13.53 4.36 -1.62
C LEU A 82 -12.02 4.60 -1.48
N LEU A 83 -11.52 4.82 -0.27
CA LEU A 83 -10.09 4.94 -0.01
C LEU A 83 -9.34 3.65 -0.37
N GLY A 84 -9.91 2.47 -0.08
CA GLY A 84 -9.35 1.18 -0.47
C GLY A 84 -9.31 0.99 -1.99
N LEU A 85 -10.33 1.45 -2.71
CA LEU A 85 -10.35 1.49 -4.17
C LEU A 85 -9.23 2.39 -4.71
N LEU A 86 -9.17 3.63 -4.22
CA LEU A 86 -8.16 4.61 -4.65
C LEU A 86 -6.74 4.13 -4.34
N TYR A 87 -6.54 3.52 -3.17
CA TYR A 87 -5.27 2.94 -2.76
C TYR A 87 -4.78 1.87 -3.75
N ALA A 88 -5.66 0.92 -4.13
CA ALA A 88 -5.32 -0.09 -5.12
C ALA A 88 -5.00 0.53 -6.48
N ALA A 89 -5.78 1.51 -6.94
CA ALA A 89 -5.54 2.19 -8.21
C ALA A 89 -4.17 2.89 -8.23
N ILE A 90 -3.85 3.64 -7.17
CA ILE A 90 -2.58 4.37 -7.06
C ILE A 90 -1.41 3.38 -7.07
N ILE A 91 -1.44 2.35 -6.22
CA ILE A 91 -0.32 1.41 -6.08
C ILE A 91 -0.13 0.56 -7.34
N LEU A 92 -1.22 0.17 -8.03
CA LEU A 92 -1.11 -0.62 -9.25
C LEU A 92 -0.63 0.19 -10.44
N PHE A 93 -1.13 1.40 -10.62
CA PHE A 93 -0.97 2.11 -11.88
C PHE A 93 0.08 3.22 -11.84
N ILE A 94 0.21 3.97 -10.73
CA ILE A 94 1.16 5.09 -10.68
C ILE A 94 2.61 4.58 -10.70
N PRO A 95 3.06 3.69 -9.79
CA PRO A 95 4.40 3.11 -9.88
C PRO A 95 4.63 2.39 -11.20
N SER A 96 3.61 1.68 -11.73
CA SER A 96 3.74 1.00 -13.03
C SER A 96 4.01 1.97 -14.16
N LEU A 97 3.34 3.11 -14.18
CA LEU A 97 3.53 4.15 -15.18
C LEU A 97 4.93 4.76 -15.05
N LEU A 98 5.38 5.07 -13.83
CA LEU A 98 6.74 5.57 -13.59
C LEU A 98 7.80 4.57 -14.07
N PHE A 99 7.71 3.31 -13.65
CA PHE A 99 8.65 2.28 -14.11
C PHE A 99 8.57 2.02 -15.61
N TRP A 100 7.39 2.12 -16.21
CA TRP A 100 7.20 2.00 -17.65
C TRP A 100 7.86 3.15 -18.39
N THR A 101 7.72 4.40 -17.94
CA THR A 101 8.42 5.53 -18.59
C THR A 101 9.95 5.42 -18.51
N LEU A 102 10.46 4.74 -17.48
CA LEU A 102 11.90 4.52 -17.29
C LEU A 102 12.41 3.27 -18.02
N SER A 103 11.53 2.39 -18.51
CA SER A 103 11.93 1.08 -19.05
C SER A 103 11.25 0.73 -20.37
N GLU A 104 11.81 -0.23 -21.09
CA GLU A 104 11.23 -0.73 -22.35
C GLU A 104 10.31 -1.94 -22.12
N ALA A 105 10.00 -2.27 -20.86
CA ALA A 105 9.18 -3.43 -20.53
C ALA A 105 7.68 -3.18 -20.82
N GLU A 106 6.94 -4.24 -21.11
CA GLU A 106 5.50 -4.14 -21.32
C GLU A 106 4.77 -3.66 -20.05
N TYR A 107 3.97 -2.59 -20.17
CA TYR A 107 3.22 -1.99 -19.06
C TYR A 107 2.41 -3.02 -18.26
N LYS A 108 1.68 -3.91 -18.94
CA LYS A 108 0.85 -4.94 -18.26
C LYS A 108 1.69 -5.87 -17.37
N LYS A 109 2.92 -6.22 -17.76
CA LYS A 109 3.83 -7.05 -16.95
C LYS A 109 4.30 -6.29 -15.72
N ILE A 110 4.55 -4.98 -15.83
CA ILE A 110 4.89 -4.13 -14.69
C ILE A 110 3.70 -4.01 -13.72
N VAL A 111 2.46 -3.89 -14.23
CA VAL A 111 1.26 -3.88 -13.38
C VAL A 111 1.12 -5.20 -12.60
N VAL A 112 1.51 -6.35 -13.17
CA VAL A 112 1.55 -7.62 -12.44
C VAL A 112 2.59 -7.59 -11.30
N VAL A 113 3.76 -6.97 -11.50
CA VAL A 113 4.74 -6.74 -10.42
C VAL A 113 4.13 -5.88 -9.30
N GLN A 114 3.41 -4.81 -9.68
CA GLN A 114 2.70 -3.99 -8.71
C GLN A 114 1.53 -4.71 -8.04
N GLY A 115 0.94 -5.72 -8.68
CA GLY A 115 -0.06 -6.59 -8.07
C GLY A 115 0.49 -7.37 -6.87
N ILE A 116 1.71 -7.90 -6.97
CA ILE A 116 2.38 -8.56 -5.84
C ILE A 116 2.77 -7.53 -4.78
N THR A 117 3.24 -6.36 -5.21
CA THR A 117 3.55 -5.23 -4.32
C THR A 117 2.32 -4.84 -3.50
N LEU A 118 1.16 -4.66 -4.15
CA LEU A 118 -0.10 -4.35 -3.49
C LEU A 118 -0.49 -5.43 -2.48
N LEU A 119 -0.35 -6.72 -2.83
CA LEU A 119 -0.62 -7.80 -1.86
C LEU A 119 0.24 -7.67 -0.60
N ILE A 120 1.54 -7.39 -0.73
CA ILE A 120 2.43 -7.20 0.42
C ILE A 120 1.96 -6.02 1.27
N LEU A 121 1.60 -4.90 0.64
CA LEU A 121 1.13 -3.73 1.37
C LEU A 121 -0.26 -3.93 2.00
N LEU A 122 -1.12 -4.78 1.41
CA LEU A 122 -2.38 -5.17 2.02
C LEU A 122 -2.16 -6.09 3.23
N LEU A 123 -1.17 -6.98 3.18
CA LEU A 123 -0.73 -7.76 4.35
C LEU A 123 -0.22 -6.85 5.47
N GLU A 124 0.57 -5.83 5.14
CA GLU A 124 0.99 -4.80 6.11
C GLU A 124 -0.23 -4.16 6.79
N LYS A 125 -1.23 -3.72 6.01
CA LYS A 125 -2.46 -3.14 6.56
C LYS A 125 -3.21 -4.10 7.48
N LEU A 126 -3.26 -5.39 7.14
CA LEU A 126 -3.84 -6.41 8.03
C LEU A 126 -3.05 -6.58 9.32
N THR A 127 -1.71 -6.43 9.32
CA THR A 127 -0.93 -6.51 10.57
C THR A 127 -1.20 -5.35 11.51
N TYR A 128 -1.62 -4.19 10.98
CA TYR A 128 -2.03 -3.10 11.84
C TYR A 128 -3.29 -3.47 12.63
N LEU A 129 -4.24 -4.24 12.06
CA LEU A 129 -5.51 -4.61 12.70
C LEU A 129 -5.38 -5.05 14.17
N PRO A 130 -4.54 -6.04 14.49
CA PRO A 130 -4.32 -6.40 15.89
C PRO A 130 -3.53 -5.34 16.67
N LEU A 131 -2.54 -4.68 16.05
CA LEU A 131 -1.67 -3.72 16.75
C LEU A 131 -2.43 -2.49 17.27
N LEU A 132 -3.29 -1.89 16.44
CA LEU A 132 -4.05 -0.72 16.86
C LEU A 132 -5.24 -1.12 17.76
N THR A 133 -5.87 -2.28 17.54
CA THR A 133 -7.02 -2.73 18.36
C THR A 133 -6.61 -3.19 19.75
N PHE A 134 -5.53 -3.96 19.89
CA PHE A 134 -5.13 -4.56 21.17
C PHE A 134 -4.03 -3.81 21.90
N MET A 135 -3.18 -3.07 21.18
CA MET A 135 -2.02 -2.36 21.77
C MET A 135 -2.15 -0.84 21.66
N SER A 136 -3.24 -0.33 21.07
CA SER A 136 -3.47 1.11 20.85
C SER A 136 -2.30 1.81 20.12
N LEU A 137 -1.54 1.05 19.32
CA LEU A 137 -0.39 1.56 18.58
C LEU A 137 -0.84 2.20 17.28
N ASN A 138 -0.48 3.47 17.09
CA ASN A 138 -0.63 4.12 15.79
C ASN A 138 0.24 3.43 14.73
N TRP A 139 -0.15 3.58 13.46
CA TRP A 139 0.53 2.92 12.33
C TRP A 139 2.03 3.26 12.25
N TYR A 140 2.41 4.49 12.59
CA TYR A 140 3.80 4.95 12.60
C TYR A 140 4.60 4.45 13.82
N SER A 141 3.94 3.86 14.82
CA SER A 141 4.56 3.21 15.99
C SER A 141 4.56 1.69 15.85
N SER A 142 4.28 1.14 14.66
CA SER A 142 4.30 -0.29 14.43
C SER A 142 5.70 -0.87 14.73
N PRO A 143 5.81 -2.03 15.42
CA PRO A 143 7.08 -2.71 15.65
C PRO A 143 7.72 -3.21 14.34
N PHE A 144 6.95 -3.28 13.25
CA PHE A 144 7.45 -3.65 11.92
C PHE A 144 7.97 -2.45 11.12
N ALA A 145 7.94 -1.24 11.67
CA ALA A 145 8.36 0.00 11.03
C ALA A 145 9.44 0.73 11.83
N LEU A 146 10.23 1.56 11.16
CA LEU A 146 11.31 2.34 11.78
C LEU A 146 10.79 3.53 12.60
N GLY A 147 9.48 3.77 12.67
CA GLY A 147 8.95 4.94 13.36
C GLY A 147 9.09 4.89 14.88
N VAL A 148 9.24 3.72 15.50
CA VAL A 148 9.62 3.60 16.92
C VAL A 148 11.02 4.19 17.16
N ILE A 149 11.95 3.90 16.25
CA ILE A 149 13.30 4.50 16.28
C ILE A 149 13.21 6.01 16.02
N GLY A 150 12.38 6.43 15.07
CA GLY A 150 12.14 7.85 14.79
C GLY A 150 11.64 8.65 16.00
N GLN A 151 10.77 8.04 16.81
CA GLN A 151 10.28 8.67 18.04
C GLN A 151 11.36 8.84 19.11
N ALA A 152 12.36 7.95 19.14
CA ALA A 152 13.48 8.04 20.08
C ALA A 152 14.60 8.98 19.60
N LEU A 153 14.75 9.18 18.28
CA LEU A 153 15.86 9.95 17.70
C LEU A 153 15.56 11.42 17.46
N THR A 154 14.29 11.81 17.29
CA THR A 154 13.95 13.20 16.92
C THR A 154 12.58 13.61 17.41
N ASP A 155 12.41 14.89 17.71
CA ASP A 155 11.11 15.49 18.04
C ASP A 155 10.31 15.93 16.80
N ASN A 156 10.93 15.96 15.62
CA ASN A 156 10.29 16.39 14.39
C ASN A 156 9.21 15.39 13.93
N SER A 157 7.94 15.82 13.96
CA SER A 157 6.79 14.99 13.60
C SER A 157 6.81 14.44 12.18
N TRP A 158 7.30 15.23 11.20
CA TRP A 158 7.41 14.75 9.81
C TRP A 158 8.42 13.61 9.71
N LEU A 159 9.58 13.73 10.38
CA LEU A 159 10.58 12.65 10.41
C LEU A 159 10.05 11.39 11.10
N LYS A 160 9.25 11.52 12.17
CA LYS A 160 8.55 10.39 12.81
C LYS A 160 7.64 9.66 11.82
N TYR A 161 6.82 10.39 11.06
CA TYR A 161 5.94 9.79 10.05
C TYR A 161 6.70 9.21 8.84
N PHE A 162 7.81 9.83 8.45
CA PHE A 162 8.67 9.32 7.38
C PHE A 162 9.31 8.00 7.76
N LEU A 163 9.95 7.93 8.94
CA LEU A 163 10.53 6.69 9.46
C LEU A 163 9.45 5.64 9.74
N GLY A 164 8.28 6.03 10.24
CA GLY A 164 7.11 5.16 10.37
C GLY A 164 6.58 4.64 9.02
N SER A 165 6.86 5.35 7.94
CA SER A 165 6.54 4.89 6.59
C SER A 165 7.53 3.86 6.05
N ILE A 166 8.69 3.64 6.67
CA ILE A 166 9.65 2.61 6.29
C ILE A 166 9.39 1.36 7.12
N SER A 167 8.81 0.34 6.51
CA SER A 167 8.50 -0.93 7.19
C SER A 167 9.15 -2.13 6.53
N LEU A 168 9.22 -3.24 7.26
CA LEU A 168 9.68 -4.52 6.73
C LEU A 168 8.88 -4.93 5.47
N PHE A 169 7.56 -4.69 5.47
CA PHE A 169 6.69 -4.97 4.33
C PHE A 169 7.03 -4.10 3.12
N LYS A 170 7.29 -2.80 3.32
CA LYS A 170 7.66 -1.90 2.22
C LYS A 170 9.06 -2.17 1.68
N ILE A 171 10.00 -2.59 2.52
CA ILE A 171 11.31 -3.10 2.09
C ILE A 171 11.13 -4.38 1.26
N TRP A 172 10.25 -5.31 1.70
CA TRP A 172 9.92 -6.51 0.95
C TRP A 172 9.25 -6.20 -0.39
N ALA A 173 8.32 -5.25 -0.42
CA ALA A 173 7.68 -4.76 -1.64
C ALA A 173 8.72 -4.17 -2.61
N ALA A 174 9.62 -3.33 -2.13
CA ALA A 174 10.73 -2.79 -2.92
C ALA A 174 11.64 -3.90 -3.48
N PHE A 175 11.94 -4.93 -2.69
CA PHE A 175 12.69 -6.08 -3.16
C PHE A 175 11.98 -6.84 -4.29
N ILE A 176 10.66 -7.04 -4.18
CA ILE A 176 9.84 -7.65 -5.24
C ILE A 176 9.84 -6.79 -6.50
N GLN A 177 9.68 -5.47 -6.37
CA GLN A 177 9.77 -4.55 -7.50
C GLN A 177 11.12 -4.64 -8.19
N PHE A 178 12.22 -4.64 -7.43
CA PHE A 178 13.57 -4.83 -7.98
C PHE A 178 13.72 -6.14 -8.74
N LYS A 179 13.27 -7.27 -8.16
CA LYS A 179 13.33 -8.58 -8.83
C LYS A 179 12.48 -8.61 -10.10
N GLY A 180 11.28 -8.06 -10.07
CA GLY A 180 10.38 -7.99 -11.22
C GLY A 180 11.01 -7.18 -12.35
N LEU A 181 11.43 -5.95 -12.06
CA LEU A 181 12.05 -5.07 -13.06
C LEU A 181 13.36 -5.64 -13.60
N LYS A 182 14.16 -6.33 -12.78
CA LYS A 182 15.39 -6.98 -13.25
C LYS A 182 15.12 -8.00 -14.35
N TRP A 183 14.13 -8.87 -14.15
CA TRP A 183 13.76 -9.87 -15.14
C TRP A 183 13.10 -9.25 -16.38
N LEU A 184 12.28 -8.21 -16.19
CA LEU A 184 11.52 -7.61 -17.29
C LEU A 184 12.36 -6.67 -18.17
N THR A 185 13.38 -6.01 -17.64
CA THR A 185 14.09 -4.92 -18.34
C THR A 185 15.54 -5.25 -18.71
N GLY A 186 16.17 -6.21 -18.04
CA GLY A 186 17.59 -6.55 -18.26
C GLY A 186 18.60 -5.42 -17.95
N LYS A 187 18.16 -4.30 -17.35
CA LYS A 187 19.06 -3.17 -17.02
C LYS A 187 20.03 -3.55 -15.87
N LYS A 188 21.11 -2.77 -15.73
CA LYS A 188 22.13 -2.97 -14.68
C LYS A 188 21.50 -2.87 -13.29
N ASN A 189 21.94 -3.73 -12.35
CA ASN A 189 21.38 -3.81 -10.99
C ASN A 189 21.35 -2.43 -10.28
N TRP A 190 22.41 -1.63 -10.38
CA TRP A 190 22.48 -0.31 -9.72
C TRP A 190 21.41 0.67 -10.22
N VAL A 191 21.13 0.67 -11.53
CA VAL A 191 20.10 1.54 -12.13
C VAL A 191 18.71 1.16 -11.61
N LEU A 192 18.43 -0.14 -11.53
CA LEU A 192 17.16 -0.65 -11.01
C LEU A 192 16.98 -0.37 -9.53
N LEU A 193 18.04 -0.51 -8.72
CA LEU A 193 18.03 -0.13 -7.31
C LEU A 193 17.72 1.35 -7.15
N LEU A 194 18.33 2.21 -7.98
CA LEU A 194 18.06 3.65 -7.96
C LEU A 194 16.59 3.95 -8.28
N TRP A 195 16.04 3.37 -9.35
CA TRP A 195 14.62 3.59 -9.71
C TRP A 195 13.66 3.17 -8.59
N VAL A 196 13.85 1.96 -8.06
CA VAL A 196 13.02 1.41 -6.99
C VAL A 196 13.15 2.27 -5.73
N ALA A 197 14.38 2.64 -5.35
CA ALA A 197 14.63 3.47 -4.16
C ALA A 197 13.98 4.84 -4.30
N VAL A 198 14.21 5.55 -5.40
CA VAL A 198 13.67 6.90 -5.63
C VAL A 198 12.14 6.88 -5.60
N ILE A 199 11.51 5.93 -6.30
CA ILE A 199 10.04 5.83 -6.33
C ILE A 199 9.50 5.51 -4.93
N ASN A 200 10.05 4.53 -4.22
CA ASN A 200 9.57 4.22 -2.86
C ASN A 200 9.79 5.38 -1.89
N LEU A 201 10.95 6.04 -1.92
CA LEU A 201 11.24 7.21 -1.10
C LEU A 201 10.25 8.35 -1.37
N LEU A 202 9.87 8.57 -2.63
CA LEU A 202 8.85 9.55 -3.00
C LEU A 202 7.50 9.20 -2.36
N PHE A 203 7.04 7.96 -2.49
CA PHE A 203 5.78 7.50 -1.88
C PHE A 203 5.79 7.58 -0.35
N TRP A 204 6.90 7.23 0.29
CA TRP A 204 7.04 7.35 1.74
C TRP A 204 7.05 8.81 2.19
N SER A 205 7.70 9.69 1.43
CA SER A 205 7.71 11.15 1.69
C SER A 205 6.32 11.75 1.55
N ILE A 206 5.58 11.40 0.49
CA ILE A 206 4.18 11.83 0.31
C ILE A 206 3.30 11.32 1.45
N THR A 207 3.47 10.06 1.86
CA THR A 207 2.70 9.50 2.99
C THR A 207 2.98 10.25 4.29
N ALA A 208 4.25 10.54 4.58
CA ALA A 208 4.65 11.30 5.74
C ALA A 208 4.13 12.74 5.71
N PHE A 209 4.17 13.37 4.53
CA PHE A 209 3.66 14.72 4.33
C PHE A 209 2.14 14.80 4.53
N LEU A 210 1.38 13.87 3.96
CA LEU A 210 -0.07 13.78 4.16
C LEU A 210 -0.44 13.49 5.62
N ALA A 211 0.38 12.73 6.35
CA ALA A 211 0.17 12.50 7.78
C ALA A 211 0.58 13.69 8.66
N TYR A 212 1.53 14.50 8.18
CA TYR A 212 1.99 15.71 8.85
C TYR A 212 0.99 16.87 8.71
N ILE A 213 0.33 16.98 7.56
CA ILE A 213 -0.72 17.97 7.36
C ILE A 213 -1.91 17.62 8.25
N ASP A 214 -2.24 18.53 9.16
CA ASP A 214 -3.52 18.51 9.84
C ASP A 214 -4.59 19.09 8.92
N PHE A 215 -5.42 18.23 8.34
CA PHE A 215 -6.51 18.64 7.46
C PHE A 215 -7.60 19.44 8.18
N SER A 216 -7.59 19.51 9.52
CA SER A 216 -8.51 20.37 10.27
C SER A 216 -8.26 21.86 10.08
N ILE A 217 -7.09 22.26 9.58
CA ILE A 217 -6.73 23.67 9.31
C ILE A 217 -7.30 24.15 7.95
N LEU A 218 -7.77 23.23 7.11
CA LEU A 218 -8.29 23.52 5.75
C LEU A 218 -9.83 23.69 5.71
N VAL A 219 -10.50 23.68 6.86
CA VAL A 219 -11.96 23.87 7.02
C VAL A 219 -12.23 25.03 7.98
#